data_AF-A0A1C5G6F2-F1
#
_entry.id   AF-A0A1C5G6F2-F1
#
_cell.length_a   1.000
_cell.length_b   1.000
_cell.length_c   1.000
_cell.angle_alpha   90.00
_cell.angle_beta   90.00
_cell.angle_gamma   90.00
#
_symmetry.space_group_name_H-M   'P 1'
#
loop_
_entity.id
_entity.type
_entity.pdbx_description
1 polymer ?
#
loop_
_entity_poly.entity_id
_entity_poly.type
_entity_poly.pdbx_seq_one_letter_code
_entity_poly.pdbx_strand_id
1 'polypeptide(L)'
;MSRPEPDGADTATSGLGARVQRLRTQRGLTQRALAEPRYTAAYVSAVESGRRVPSGDAVAHFAERLGVTPSDLTTGRSPAEVVRLGLRLAEADLAGSVDETAAICREVAGAAADLAEPVLEARARLGLAGVALRRDEPGTASAQLDRAEALLVGAAPHVRAEVAAGRAGLAYHDGDPRYARYLLTEARDALMRDGYPDPSALLILHAELVRCHVALGDEGAAAGAAAYGLTLVTAGGPAPTPTSTGNPPSGTTWQAGTGYAAGATVTYAGVSYRCLQGHTAQPGWEPPNVPALWQRV
;
A
#
# COMPACT_ATOMS: atom_id res chain seq x y z
N MET A 1 -9.22 -24.11 -40.08
CA MET A 1 -10.28 -23.18 -39.64
C MET A 1 -10.34 -23.23 -38.12
N SER A 2 -9.46 -22.48 -37.44
CA SER A 2 -9.51 -22.32 -35.99
C SER A 2 -10.27 -21.05 -35.68
N ARG A 3 -11.41 -21.19 -35.01
CA ARG A 3 -12.24 -20.09 -34.52
C ARG A 3 -11.59 -19.57 -33.22
N PRO A 4 -11.39 -18.27 -33.03
CA PRO A 4 -10.89 -17.76 -31.76
C PRO A 4 -11.99 -17.87 -30.69
N GLU A 5 -11.62 -18.31 -29.48
CA GLU A 5 -12.47 -18.34 -28.29
C GLU A 5 -12.76 -16.90 -27.79
N PRO A 6 -14.00 -16.58 -27.36
CA PRO A 6 -14.31 -15.30 -26.75
C PRO A 6 -14.29 -15.41 -25.21
N ASP A 7 -13.13 -15.54 -24.58
CA ASP A 7 -13.04 -15.84 -23.13
C ASP A 7 -12.85 -14.60 -22.22
N GLY A 8 -13.11 -13.40 -22.73
CA GLY A 8 -12.99 -12.14 -21.95
C GLY A 8 -14.31 -11.46 -21.57
N ALA A 9 -15.40 -11.78 -22.26
CA ALA A 9 -16.67 -11.06 -22.13
C ALA A 9 -17.63 -11.69 -21.12
N ASP A 10 -17.53 -13.00 -20.88
CA ASP A 10 -18.48 -13.73 -20.02
C ASP A 10 -18.27 -13.44 -18.53
N THR A 11 -17.03 -13.28 -18.08
CA THR A 11 -16.69 -12.94 -16.69
C THR A 11 -17.04 -11.49 -16.31
N ALA A 12 -16.87 -10.54 -17.24
CA ALA A 12 -17.25 -9.14 -17.04
C ALA A 12 -18.77 -8.97 -16.85
N THR A 13 -19.55 -9.79 -17.58
CA THR A 13 -21.01 -9.77 -17.58
C THR A 13 -21.60 -10.44 -16.32
N SER A 14 -20.98 -11.51 -15.81
CA SER A 14 -21.43 -12.18 -14.58
C SER A 14 -21.40 -11.28 -13.33
N GLY A 15 -20.52 -10.27 -13.29
CA GLY A 15 -20.44 -9.31 -12.17
C GLY A 15 -21.28 -8.05 -12.33
N LEU A 16 -21.73 -7.72 -13.54
CA LEU A 16 -22.39 -6.44 -13.85
C LEU A 16 -23.72 -6.29 -13.09
N GLY A 17 -24.56 -7.32 -13.11
CA GLY A 17 -25.86 -7.31 -12.42
C GLY A 17 -25.72 -7.07 -10.91
N ALA A 18 -24.82 -7.81 -10.27
CA ALA A 18 -24.52 -7.64 -8.84
C ALA A 18 -23.97 -6.24 -8.53
N ARG A 19 -23.10 -5.69 -9.38
CA ARG A 19 -22.59 -4.31 -9.24
C ARG A 19 -23.73 -3.28 -9.35
N VAL A 20 -24.62 -3.41 -10.32
CA VAL A 20 -25.80 -2.55 -10.47
C VAL A 20 -26.67 -2.60 -9.22
N GLN A 21 -27.00 -3.80 -8.73
CA GLN A 21 -27.83 -3.97 -7.54
C GLN A 21 -27.20 -3.31 -6.29
N ARG A 22 -25.90 -3.51 -6.11
CA ARG A 22 -25.15 -2.98 -4.98
C ARG A 22 -25.10 -1.46 -4.99
N LEU A 23 -24.65 -0.86 -6.11
CA LEU A 23 -24.57 0.59 -6.27
C LEU A 23 -25.94 1.25 -6.13
N ARG A 24 -26.99 0.60 -6.64
CA ARG A 24 -28.37 1.04 -6.50
C ARG A 24 -28.77 1.08 -5.02
N THR A 25 -28.49 0.01 -4.27
CA THR A 25 -28.87 -0.11 -2.85
C THR A 25 -28.09 0.88 -1.98
N GLN A 26 -26.79 1.05 -2.23
CA GLN A 26 -25.96 2.05 -1.56
C GLN A 26 -26.46 3.49 -1.76
N ARG A 27 -27.04 3.79 -2.93
CA ARG A 27 -27.63 5.09 -3.26
C ARG A 27 -29.10 5.22 -2.86
N GLY A 28 -29.68 4.22 -2.17
CA GLY A 28 -31.08 4.23 -1.76
C GLY A 28 -32.08 4.25 -2.93
N LEU A 29 -31.66 3.85 -4.13
CA LEU A 29 -32.50 3.87 -5.32
C LEU A 29 -33.38 2.61 -5.40
N THR A 30 -34.64 2.78 -5.81
CA THR A 30 -35.50 1.65 -6.16
C THR A 30 -35.19 1.16 -7.57
N GLN A 31 -35.52 -0.11 -7.90
CA GLN A 31 -35.35 -0.62 -9.28
C GLN A 31 -36.11 0.23 -10.30
N ARG A 32 -37.30 0.75 -9.93
CA ARG A 32 -38.07 1.68 -10.76
C ARG A 32 -37.34 3.00 -10.96
N ALA A 33 -36.80 3.59 -9.90
CA ALA A 33 -36.06 4.85 -9.98
C ALA A 33 -34.78 4.73 -10.82
N LEU A 34 -34.13 3.56 -10.82
CA LEU A 34 -32.98 3.29 -11.70
C LEU A 34 -33.40 3.08 -13.16
N ALA A 35 -34.57 2.51 -13.40
CA ALA A 35 -35.06 2.17 -14.73
C ALA A 35 -35.63 3.37 -15.50
N GLU A 36 -36.30 4.29 -14.82
CA GLU A 36 -37.02 5.38 -15.46
C GLU A 36 -36.08 6.46 -16.05
N PRO A 37 -36.45 7.07 -17.19
CA PRO A 37 -37.70 6.86 -17.95
C PRO A 37 -37.61 5.79 -19.06
N ARG A 38 -36.42 5.22 -19.31
CA ARG A 38 -36.14 4.43 -20.53
C ARG A 38 -36.41 2.94 -20.41
N TYR A 39 -36.40 2.41 -19.19
CA TYR A 39 -36.53 0.99 -18.89
C TYR A 39 -37.58 0.74 -17.82
N THR A 40 -37.83 -0.54 -17.55
CA THR A 40 -38.80 -0.99 -16.53
C THR A 40 -38.09 -1.57 -15.30
N ALA A 41 -38.74 -1.52 -14.14
CA ALA A 41 -38.23 -2.18 -12.94
C ALA A 41 -37.98 -3.68 -13.15
N ALA A 42 -38.84 -4.35 -13.95
CA ALA A 42 -38.67 -5.75 -14.32
C ALA A 42 -37.39 -5.98 -15.16
N TYR A 43 -37.05 -5.06 -16.06
CA TYR A 43 -35.79 -5.11 -16.81
C TYR A 43 -34.59 -4.98 -15.89
N VAL A 44 -34.59 -4.01 -14.98
CA VAL A 44 -33.52 -3.84 -13.98
C VAL A 44 -33.39 -5.08 -13.10
N SER A 45 -34.49 -5.65 -12.62
CA SER A 45 -34.49 -6.91 -11.86
C SER A 45 -33.87 -8.08 -12.64
N ALA A 46 -34.16 -8.19 -13.94
CA ALA A 46 -33.57 -9.21 -14.80
C ALA A 46 -32.05 -9.01 -14.99
N VAL A 47 -31.60 -7.76 -15.07
CA VAL A 47 -30.16 -7.43 -15.13
C VAL A 47 -29.48 -7.73 -13.80
N GLU A 48 -30.05 -7.30 -12.68
CA GLU A 48 -29.48 -7.51 -11.32
C GLU A 48 -29.32 -9.00 -10.99
N SER A 49 -30.27 -9.82 -11.41
CA SER A 49 -30.24 -11.29 -11.23
C SER A 49 -29.34 -12.01 -12.24
N GLY A 50 -28.68 -11.30 -13.16
CA GLY A 50 -27.85 -11.89 -14.22
C GLY A 50 -28.63 -12.62 -15.32
N ARG A 51 -29.98 -12.64 -15.26
CA ARG A 51 -30.83 -13.28 -16.28
C ARG A 51 -30.87 -12.52 -17.60
N ARG A 52 -30.47 -11.25 -17.62
CA ARG A 52 -30.44 -10.42 -18.82
C ARG A 52 -29.15 -9.63 -18.91
N VAL A 53 -28.47 -9.75 -20.06
CA VAL A 53 -27.34 -8.90 -20.42
C VAL A 53 -27.88 -7.55 -20.92
N PRO A 54 -27.52 -6.42 -20.29
CA PRO A 54 -27.96 -5.11 -20.74
C PRO A 54 -27.25 -4.68 -22.03
N SER A 55 -27.91 -3.85 -22.85
CA SER A 55 -27.27 -3.22 -24.02
C SER A 55 -26.34 -2.08 -23.59
N GLY A 56 -25.47 -1.61 -24.48
CA GLY A 56 -24.61 -0.45 -24.23
C GLY A 56 -25.39 0.79 -23.78
N ASP A 57 -26.55 1.06 -24.40
CA ASP A 57 -27.44 2.15 -24.00
C ASP A 57 -28.03 1.96 -22.60
N ALA A 58 -28.35 0.73 -22.22
CA ALA A 58 -28.84 0.41 -20.89
C ALA A 58 -27.74 0.57 -19.84
N VAL A 59 -26.51 0.13 -20.15
CA VAL A 59 -25.34 0.36 -19.28
C VAL A 59 -25.08 1.86 -19.12
N ALA A 60 -25.11 2.64 -20.21
CA ALA A 60 -24.92 4.08 -20.15
C ALA A 60 -25.99 4.77 -19.30
N HIS A 61 -27.25 4.38 -19.48
CA HIS A 61 -28.36 4.88 -18.68
C HIS A 61 -28.22 4.54 -17.18
N PHE A 62 -27.88 3.29 -16.85
CA PHE A 62 -27.67 2.90 -15.46
C PHE A 62 -26.46 3.59 -14.85
N ALA A 63 -25.36 3.71 -15.59
CA ALA A 63 -24.14 4.37 -15.13
C ALA A 63 -24.39 5.85 -14.77
N GLU A 64 -25.11 6.58 -15.63
CA GLU A 64 -25.52 7.96 -15.38
C GLU A 64 -26.35 8.08 -14.10
N ARG A 65 -27.38 7.24 -13.93
CA ARG A 65 -28.26 7.24 -12.74
C ARG A 65 -27.53 6.83 -11.47
N LEU A 66 -26.50 5.99 -11.59
CA LEU A 66 -25.63 5.57 -10.51
C LEU A 66 -24.43 6.51 -10.31
N GLY A 67 -24.28 7.58 -11.11
CA GLY A 67 -23.16 8.51 -10.98
C GLY A 67 -21.78 7.85 -11.14
N VAL A 68 -21.65 6.87 -12.02
CA VAL A 68 -20.39 6.20 -12.38
C VAL A 68 -20.20 6.24 -13.90
N THR A 69 -19.01 5.90 -14.39
CA THR A 69 -18.81 5.78 -15.83
C THR A 69 -19.37 4.43 -16.34
N PRO A 70 -19.78 4.33 -17.61
CA PRO A 70 -20.18 3.05 -18.19
C PRO A 70 -19.05 2.00 -18.15
N SER A 71 -17.80 2.45 -18.30
CA SER A 71 -16.61 1.61 -18.20
C SER A 71 -16.43 1.07 -16.79
N ASP A 72 -16.62 1.91 -15.77
CA ASP A 72 -16.49 1.51 -14.38
C ASP A 72 -17.54 0.46 -14.01
N LEU A 73 -18.78 0.70 -14.44
CA LEU A 73 -19.88 -0.23 -14.20
C LEU A 73 -19.63 -1.60 -14.87
N THR A 74 -19.05 -1.60 -16.06
CA THR A 74 -18.77 -2.81 -16.85
C THR A 74 -17.53 -3.57 -16.36
N THR A 75 -16.46 -2.86 -16.03
CA THR A 75 -15.18 -3.46 -15.62
C THR A 75 -15.11 -3.74 -14.13
N GLY A 76 -15.94 -3.06 -13.33
CA GLY A 76 -15.84 -3.07 -11.86
C GLY A 76 -14.66 -2.28 -11.31
N ARG A 77 -13.90 -1.57 -12.16
CA ARG A 77 -12.77 -0.74 -11.76
C ARG A 77 -13.16 0.72 -11.81
N SER A 78 -12.76 1.52 -10.82
CA SER A 78 -13.02 2.96 -10.84
C SER A 78 -11.86 3.71 -10.18
N PRO A 79 -10.94 4.30 -10.96
CA PRO A 79 -9.81 5.04 -10.40
C PRO A 79 -10.22 6.20 -9.49
N ALA A 80 -11.33 6.87 -9.83
CA ALA A 80 -11.88 7.95 -9.00
C ALA A 80 -12.33 7.43 -7.62
N GLU A 81 -12.99 6.27 -7.59
CA GLU A 81 -13.39 5.65 -6.33
C GLU A 81 -12.20 5.14 -5.54
N VAL A 82 -11.16 4.60 -6.19
CA VAL A 82 -9.91 4.20 -5.52
C VAL A 82 -9.26 5.38 -4.82
N VAL A 83 -9.18 6.53 -5.48
CA VAL A 83 -8.64 7.77 -4.88
C VAL A 83 -9.53 8.24 -3.73
N ARG A 84 -10.85 8.27 -3.92
CA ARG A 84 -11.81 8.64 -2.87
C ARG A 84 -11.69 7.75 -1.64
N LEU A 85 -11.60 6.43 -1.83
CA LEU A 85 -11.45 5.47 -0.74
C LEU A 85 -10.08 5.57 -0.07
N GLY A 86 -9.02 5.88 -0.83
CA GLY A 86 -7.70 6.17 -0.27
C GLY A 86 -7.72 7.40 0.64
N LEU A 87 -8.39 8.48 0.22
CA LEU A 87 -8.60 9.66 1.06
C LEU A 87 -9.44 9.34 2.29
N ARG A 88 -10.52 8.57 2.12
CA ARG A 88 -11.37 8.11 3.22
C ARG A 88 -10.59 7.27 4.23
N LEU A 89 -9.64 6.44 3.78
CA LEU A 89 -8.78 5.69 4.67
C LEU A 89 -7.79 6.59 5.43
N ALA A 90 -7.25 7.63 4.79
CA ALA A 90 -6.40 8.61 5.48
C ALA A 90 -7.15 9.40 6.57
N GLU A 91 -8.47 9.61 6.41
CA GLU A 91 -9.31 10.18 7.48
C GLU A 91 -9.38 9.25 8.72
N ALA A 92 -9.16 7.95 8.56
CA ALA A 92 -9.13 7.01 9.69
C ALA A 92 -7.96 7.30 10.64
N ASP A 93 -6.81 7.77 10.11
CA ASP A 93 -5.65 8.15 10.91
C ASP A 93 -5.90 9.43 11.73
N LEU A 94 -6.83 10.26 11.25
CA LEU A 94 -7.25 11.52 11.90
C LEU A 94 -8.51 11.36 12.76
N ALA A 95 -9.10 10.16 12.80
CA ALA A 95 -10.35 9.92 13.51
C ALA A 95 -10.19 10.13 15.03
N GLY A 96 -11.22 10.72 15.66
CA GLY A 96 -11.17 11.05 17.09
C GLY A 96 -11.41 9.84 18.01
N SER A 97 -11.79 8.68 17.45
CA SER A 97 -12.10 7.48 18.23
C SER A 97 -11.74 6.18 17.50
N VAL A 98 -11.51 5.13 18.29
CA VAL A 98 -11.26 3.77 17.81
C VAL A 98 -12.45 3.21 17.02
N ASP A 99 -13.68 3.55 17.43
CA ASP A 99 -14.91 3.08 16.79
C ASP A 99 -15.13 3.70 15.41
N GLU A 100 -14.83 5.01 15.28
CA GLU A 100 -14.88 5.72 14.01
C GLU A 100 -13.81 5.19 13.05
N THR A 101 -12.58 5.00 13.53
CA THR A 101 -11.50 4.35 12.76
C THR A 101 -11.97 2.99 12.23
N ALA A 102 -12.56 2.16 13.11
CA ALA A 102 -13.04 0.84 12.74
C ALA A 102 -14.17 0.88 11.69
N ALA A 103 -15.06 1.87 11.78
CA ALA A 103 -16.14 2.07 10.83
C ALA A 103 -15.60 2.41 9.44
N ILE A 104 -14.67 3.38 9.38
CA ILE A 104 -14.01 3.80 8.14
C ILE A 104 -13.27 2.62 7.50
N CYS A 105 -12.43 1.93 8.26
CA CYS A 105 -11.65 0.81 7.71
C CYS A 105 -12.55 -0.35 7.24
N ARG A 106 -13.67 -0.65 7.92
CA ARG A 106 -14.65 -1.65 7.45
C ARG A 106 -15.32 -1.24 6.15
N GLU A 107 -15.73 0.02 6.05
CA GLU A 107 -16.31 0.60 4.83
C GLU A 107 -15.33 0.46 3.66
N VAL A 108 -14.08 0.93 3.85
CA VAL A 108 -13.06 0.90 2.81
C VAL A 108 -12.67 -0.53 2.42
N ALA A 109 -12.50 -1.44 3.38
CA ALA A 109 -12.18 -2.84 3.08
C ALA A 109 -13.25 -3.52 2.22
N GLY A 110 -14.54 -3.29 2.52
CA GLY A 110 -15.63 -3.81 1.71
C GLY A 110 -15.66 -3.22 0.29
N ALA A 111 -15.53 -1.90 0.18
CA ALA A 111 -15.55 -1.22 -1.10
C ALA A 111 -14.33 -1.57 -1.98
N ALA A 112 -13.14 -1.71 -1.39
CA ALA A 112 -11.93 -2.11 -2.11
C ALA A 112 -12.00 -3.56 -2.61
N ALA A 113 -12.58 -4.48 -1.82
CA ALA A 113 -12.84 -5.85 -2.24
C ALA A 113 -13.77 -5.89 -3.47
N ASP A 114 -14.79 -5.03 -3.48
CA ASP A 114 -15.76 -4.94 -4.57
C ASP A 114 -15.17 -4.39 -5.87
N LEU A 115 -14.14 -3.55 -5.75
CA LEU A 115 -13.37 -3.00 -6.87
C LEU A 115 -12.22 -3.91 -7.32
N ALA A 116 -11.99 -5.02 -6.60
CA ALA A 116 -10.82 -5.89 -6.77
C ALA A 116 -9.49 -5.13 -6.64
N GLU A 117 -9.39 -4.29 -5.60
CA GLU A 117 -8.24 -3.44 -5.30
C GLU A 117 -7.48 -3.95 -4.07
N PRO A 118 -6.63 -5.00 -4.22
CA PRO A 118 -6.06 -5.74 -3.11
C PRO A 118 -5.14 -4.90 -2.22
N VAL A 119 -4.44 -3.91 -2.78
CA VAL A 119 -3.54 -3.04 -2.01
C VAL A 119 -4.31 -2.15 -1.05
N LEU A 120 -5.39 -1.52 -1.54
CA LEU A 120 -6.24 -0.66 -0.73
C LEU A 120 -6.99 -1.48 0.32
N GLU A 121 -7.48 -2.66 -0.05
CA GLU A 121 -8.15 -3.59 0.86
C GLU A 121 -7.20 -4.05 1.98
N ALA A 122 -5.94 -4.37 1.66
CA ALA A 122 -4.93 -4.76 2.64
C ALA A 122 -4.61 -3.62 3.62
N ARG A 123 -4.48 -2.37 3.16
CA ARG A 123 -4.28 -1.20 4.04
C ARG A 123 -5.46 -0.98 4.99
N ALA A 124 -6.69 -1.10 4.50
CA ALA A 124 -7.87 -1.00 5.35
C ALA A 124 -7.89 -2.10 6.43
N ARG A 125 -7.46 -3.31 6.09
CA ARG A 125 -7.31 -4.40 7.05
C ARG A 125 -6.22 -4.18 8.08
N LEU A 126 -5.10 -3.56 7.69
CA LEU A 126 -4.07 -3.14 8.63
C LEU A 126 -4.64 -2.17 9.67
N GLY A 127 -5.45 -1.20 9.24
CA GLY A 127 -6.19 -0.32 10.14
C GLY A 127 -7.11 -1.07 11.11
N LEU A 128 -7.84 -2.09 10.64
CA LEU A 128 -8.67 -2.96 11.49
C LEU A 128 -7.85 -3.79 12.47
N ALA A 129 -6.67 -4.26 12.07
CA ALA A 129 -5.76 -4.96 12.97
C ALA A 129 -5.27 -4.02 14.10
N GLY A 130 -4.91 -2.77 13.76
CA GLY A 130 -4.54 -1.76 14.76
C GLY A 130 -5.67 -1.42 15.73
N VAL A 131 -6.92 -1.33 15.24
CA VAL A 131 -8.12 -1.19 16.08
C VAL A 131 -8.26 -2.38 17.03
N ALA A 132 -8.12 -3.60 16.53
CA ALA A 132 -8.25 -4.82 17.33
C ALA A 132 -7.19 -4.90 18.44
N LEU A 133 -5.93 -4.54 18.15
CA LEU A 133 -4.88 -4.46 19.17
C LEU A 133 -5.21 -3.44 20.27
N ARG A 134 -5.72 -2.25 19.91
CA ARG A 134 -6.14 -1.24 20.91
C ARG A 134 -7.32 -1.69 21.78
N ARG A 135 -8.07 -2.70 21.33
CA ARG A 135 -9.18 -3.32 22.08
C ARG A 135 -8.77 -4.59 22.82
N ASP A 136 -7.48 -4.94 22.81
CA ASP A 136 -6.97 -6.19 23.39
C ASP A 136 -7.59 -7.45 22.76
N GLU A 137 -7.78 -7.41 21.43
CA GLU A 137 -8.33 -8.52 20.63
C GLU A 137 -7.26 -9.09 19.65
N PRO A 138 -6.18 -9.72 20.14
CA PRO A 138 -5.06 -10.17 19.29
C PRO A 138 -5.48 -11.22 18.25
N GLY A 139 -6.48 -12.06 18.55
CA GLY A 139 -7.03 -13.03 17.59
C GLY A 139 -7.71 -12.34 16.39
N THR A 140 -8.48 -11.27 16.64
CA THR A 140 -9.08 -10.44 15.58
C THR A 140 -7.98 -9.74 14.78
N ALA A 141 -6.96 -9.20 15.44
CA ALA A 141 -5.84 -8.55 14.79
C ALA A 141 -5.08 -9.51 13.85
N SER A 142 -4.77 -10.72 14.33
CA SER A 142 -4.12 -11.76 13.52
C SER A 142 -4.94 -12.10 12.28
N ALA A 143 -6.26 -12.32 12.43
CA ALA A 143 -7.12 -12.67 11.30
C ALA A 143 -7.17 -11.55 10.23
N GLN A 144 -7.12 -10.28 10.63
CA GLN A 144 -7.06 -9.16 9.68
C GLN A 144 -5.72 -9.11 8.96
N LEU A 145 -4.61 -9.33 9.68
CA LEU A 145 -3.27 -9.38 9.09
C LEU A 145 -3.09 -10.56 8.13
N ASP A 146 -3.58 -11.75 8.48
CA ASP A 146 -3.54 -12.94 7.61
C ASP A 146 -4.23 -12.66 6.28
N ARG A 147 -5.37 -11.98 6.36
CA ARG A 147 -6.15 -11.62 5.17
C ARG A 147 -5.51 -10.47 4.38
N ALA A 148 -4.79 -9.56 5.02
CA ALA A 148 -4.01 -8.52 4.35
C ALA A 148 -2.80 -9.12 3.62
N GLU A 149 -2.06 -10.04 4.25
CA GLU A 149 -0.91 -10.73 3.65
C GLU A 149 -1.32 -11.59 2.45
N ALA A 150 -2.44 -12.31 2.56
CA ALA A 150 -2.98 -13.12 1.47
C ALA A 150 -3.29 -12.29 0.20
N LEU A 151 -3.73 -11.03 0.36
CA LEU A 151 -3.98 -10.13 -0.77
C LEU A 151 -2.70 -9.63 -1.44
N LEU A 152 -1.59 -9.57 -0.70
CA LEU A 152 -0.33 -8.97 -1.14
C LEU A 152 0.71 -10.02 -1.55
N VAL A 153 0.31 -11.28 -1.72
CA VAL A 153 1.18 -12.32 -2.25
C VAL A 153 1.70 -11.90 -3.63
N GLY A 154 3.02 -11.84 -3.78
CA GLY A 154 3.67 -11.41 -5.01
C GLY A 154 3.74 -9.89 -5.22
N ALA A 155 3.21 -9.07 -4.31
CA ALA A 155 3.37 -7.62 -4.37
C ALA A 155 4.82 -7.19 -4.10
N ALA A 156 5.19 -6.00 -4.60
CA ALA A 156 6.52 -5.44 -4.39
C ALA A 156 6.82 -5.24 -2.89
N PRO A 157 8.10 -5.31 -2.45
CA PRO A 157 8.47 -5.19 -1.04
C PRO A 157 7.90 -3.96 -0.32
N HIS A 158 7.91 -2.79 -0.99
CA HIS A 158 7.36 -1.55 -0.42
C HIS A 158 5.85 -1.59 -0.16
N VAL A 159 5.09 -2.37 -0.93
CA VAL A 159 3.65 -2.56 -0.70
C VAL A 159 3.41 -3.47 0.52
N ARG A 160 4.28 -4.45 0.75
CA ARG A 160 4.16 -5.41 1.86
C ARG A 160 4.69 -4.89 3.18
N ALA A 161 5.55 -3.87 3.16
CA ALA A 161 6.27 -3.37 4.33
C ALA A 161 5.32 -2.92 5.46
N GLU A 162 4.24 -2.22 5.13
CA GLU A 162 3.24 -1.77 6.13
C GLU A 162 2.57 -2.94 6.85
N VAL A 163 2.21 -4.00 6.11
CA VAL A 163 1.58 -5.20 6.70
C VAL A 163 2.57 -6.00 7.54
N ALA A 164 3.83 -6.11 7.10
CA ALA A 164 4.90 -6.71 7.88
C ALA A 164 5.15 -5.95 9.21
N ALA A 165 5.08 -4.62 9.18
CA ALA A 165 5.14 -3.79 10.39
C ALA A 165 3.95 -4.08 11.34
N GLY A 166 2.74 -4.22 10.80
CA GLY A 166 1.57 -4.64 11.56
C GLY A 166 1.73 -6.01 12.23
N ARG A 167 2.29 -6.99 11.50
CA ARG A 167 2.60 -8.33 12.04
C ARG A 167 3.63 -8.29 13.16
N ALA A 168 4.66 -7.47 13.00
CA ALA A 168 5.64 -7.23 14.06
C ALA A 168 4.99 -6.56 15.29
N GLY A 169 4.08 -5.61 15.08
CA GLY A 169 3.31 -4.97 16.15
C GLY A 169 2.47 -5.96 16.96
N LEU A 170 1.82 -6.93 16.29
CA LEU A 170 1.11 -8.02 16.97
C LEU A 170 2.07 -8.90 17.79
N ALA A 171 3.20 -9.33 17.21
CA ALA A 171 4.20 -10.14 17.93
C ALA A 171 4.77 -9.40 19.16
N TYR A 172 4.99 -8.09 19.03
CA TYR A 172 5.42 -7.25 20.14
C TYR A 172 4.34 -7.18 21.25
N HIS A 173 3.07 -7.00 20.86
CA HIS A 173 1.94 -7.00 21.80
C HIS A 173 1.82 -8.34 22.55
N ASP A 174 2.08 -9.46 21.88
CA ASP A 174 2.11 -10.80 22.48
C ASP A 174 3.35 -11.05 23.34
N GLY A 175 4.23 -10.06 23.52
CA GLY A 175 5.41 -10.14 24.38
C GLY A 175 6.65 -10.76 23.73
N ASP A 176 6.69 -10.85 22.40
CA ASP A 176 7.86 -11.34 21.66
C ASP A 176 8.55 -10.24 20.82
N PRO A 177 9.29 -9.32 21.47
CA PRO A 177 10.02 -8.26 20.77
C PRO A 177 11.19 -8.81 19.92
N ARG A 178 11.64 -10.06 20.15
CA ARG A 178 12.71 -10.67 19.34
C ARG A 178 12.17 -11.06 17.98
N TYR A 179 11.01 -11.71 17.94
CA TYR A 179 10.35 -12.09 16.71
C TYR A 179 9.86 -10.85 15.94
N ALA A 180 9.31 -9.85 16.63
CA ALA A 180 8.95 -8.57 16.02
C ALA A 180 10.15 -7.90 15.31
N ARG A 181 11.31 -7.81 15.99
CA ARG A 181 12.55 -7.27 15.40
C ARG A 181 13.01 -8.07 14.18
N TYR A 182 12.89 -9.39 14.22
CA TYR A 182 13.23 -10.26 13.09
C TYR A 182 12.38 -9.92 11.86
N LEU A 183 11.05 -9.84 12.01
CA LEU A 183 10.13 -9.52 10.91
C LEU A 183 10.41 -8.14 10.29
N LEU A 184 10.65 -7.13 11.13
CA LEU A 184 10.97 -5.77 10.68
C LEU A 184 12.30 -5.70 9.93
N THR A 185 13.31 -6.43 10.43
CA THR A 185 14.63 -6.53 9.80
C THR A 185 14.53 -7.21 8.44
N GLU A 186 13.78 -8.31 8.35
CA GLU A 186 13.56 -9.03 7.09
C GLU A 186 12.86 -8.14 6.05
N ALA A 187 11.83 -7.40 6.45
CA ALA A 187 11.11 -6.47 5.58
C ALA A 187 12.01 -5.32 5.10
N ARG A 188 12.82 -4.73 5.98
CA ARG A 188 13.80 -3.69 5.64
C ARG A 188 14.84 -4.21 4.66
N ASP A 189 15.40 -5.39 4.92
CA ASP A 189 16.45 -5.95 4.08
C ASP A 189 15.90 -6.36 2.70
N ALA A 190 14.62 -6.75 2.60
CA ALA A 190 13.94 -6.95 1.32
C ALA A 190 13.83 -5.65 0.49
N LEU A 191 13.44 -4.52 1.12
CA LEU A 191 13.40 -3.21 0.46
C LEU A 191 14.77 -2.81 -0.11
N MET A 192 15.83 -3.01 0.68
CA MET A 192 17.19 -2.62 0.30
C MET A 192 17.81 -3.55 -0.74
N ARG A 193 17.56 -4.86 -0.67
CA ARG A 193 18.08 -5.83 -1.67
C ARG A 193 17.50 -5.60 -3.05
N ASP A 194 16.20 -5.33 -3.13
CA ASP A 194 15.48 -5.22 -4.41
C ASP A 194 15.54 -3.80 -5.01
N GLY A 195 16.24 -2.87 -4.36
CA GLY A 195 16.41 -1.50 -4.84
C GLY A 195 15.14 -0.65 -4.77
N TYR A 196 14.23 -0.94 -3.84
CA TYR A 196 13.02 -0.15 -3.57
C TYR A 196 13.14 0.63 -2.26
N PRO A 197 14.02 1.64 -2.16
CA PRO A 197 14.06 2.52 -0.99
C PRO A 197 12.83 3.43 -1.01
N ASP A 198 11.71 2.97 -0.46
CA ASP A 198 10.55 3.81 -0.19
C ASP A 198 10.72 4.48 1.19
N PRO A 199 10.89 5.81 1.26
CA PRO A 199 11.19 6.49 2.51
C PRO A 199 10.09 6.34 3.56
N SER A 200 8.82 6.26 3.15
CA SER A 200 7.69 6.08 4.05
C SER A 200 7.69 4.68 4.67
N ALA A 201 7.90 3.64 3.85
CA ALA A 201 8.01 2.27 4.31
C ALA A 201 9.20 2.09 5.27
N LEU A 202 10.36 2.65 4.92
CA LEU A 202 11.54 2.61 5.78
C LEU A 202 11.30 3.36 7.10
N LEU A 203 10.65 4.52 7.07
CA LEU A 203 10.30 5.25 8.29
C LEU A 203 9.43 4.41 9.23
N ILE A 204 8.39 3.77 8.69
CA ILE A 204 7.49 2.90 9.46
C ILE A 204 8.27 1.75 10.10
N LEU A 205 9.09 1.04 9.32
CA LEU A 205 9.89 -0.09 9.84
C LEU A 205 10.88 0.34 10.92
N HIS A 206 11.54 1.49 10.74
CA HIS A 206 12.50 2.01 11.71
C HIS A 206 11.83 2.50 13.00
N ALA A 207 10.67 3.15 12.91
CA ALA A 207 9.89 3.54 14.09
C ALA A 207 9.51 2.32 14.95
N GLU A 208 9.14 1.21 14.30
CA GLU A 208 8.81 -0.04 14.99
C GLU A 208 10.04 -0.76 15.56
N LEU A 209 11.17 -0.72 14.85
CA LEU A 209 12.43 -1.29 15.33
C LEU A 209 12.91 -0.60 16.61
N VAL A 210 12.72 0.72 16.74
CA VAL A 210 13.07 1.46 17.97
C VAL A 210 12.37 0.84 19.18
N ARG A 211 11.06 0.54 19.09
CA ARG A 211 10.30 -0.08 20.19
C ARG A 211 10.88 -1.44 20.57
N CYS A 212 11.20 -2.27 19.57
CA CYS A 212 11.79 -3.58 19.78
C CYS A 212 13.18 -3.50 20.43
N HIS A 213 14.03 -2.58 19.99
CA HIS A 213 15.37 -2.39 20.54
C HIS A 213 15.33 -1.93 22.01
N VAL A 214 14.45 -0.97 22.33
CA VAL A 214 14.25 -0.52 23.72
C VAL A 214 13.78 -1.68 24.61
N ALA A 215 12.79 -2.46 24.17
CA ALA A 215 12.31 -3.62 24.93
C ALA A 215 13.38 -4.69 25.17
N LEU A 216 14.38 -4.77 24.29
CA LEU A 216 15.51 -5.70 24.40
C LEU A 216 16.73 -5.11 25.15
N GLY A 217 16.67 -3.85 25.58
CA GLY A 217 17.77 -3.15 26.26
C GLY A 217 18.93 -2.74 25.33
N ASP A 218 18.69 -2.67 24.02
CA ASP A 218 19.69 -2.29 23.02
C ASP A 218 19.58 -0.81 22.65
N GLU A 219 20.03 0.06 23.56
CA GLU A 219 19.91 1.51 23.42
C GLU A 219 20.67 2.07 22.20
N GLY A 220 21.81 1.47 21.87
CA GLY A 220 22.63 1.88 20.72
C GLY A 220 21.90 1.64 19.40
N ALA A 221 21.32 0.46 19.21
CA ALA A 221 20.53 0.18 18.01
C ALA A 221 19.23 0.99 17.97
N ALA A 222 18.59 1.23 19.12
CA ALA A 222 17.42 2.12 19.20
C ALA A 222 17.76 3.55 18.73
N ALA A 223 18.86 4.12 19.22
CA ALA A 223 19.32 5.45 18.80
C ALA A 223 19.65 5.50 17.31
N GLY A 224 20.33 4.48 16.78
CA GLY A 224 20.65 4.37 15.36
C GLY A 224 19.39 4.30 14.47
N ALA A 225 18.41 3.48 14.85
CA ALA A 225 17.15 3.37 14.11
C ALA A 225 16.34 4.68 14.15
N ALA A 226 16.30 5.37 15.29
CA ALA A 226 15.63 6.65 15.43
C ALA A 226 16.30 7.76 14.59
N ALA A 227 17.64 7.83 14.62
CA ALA A 227 18.41 8.79 13.83
C ALA A 227 18.15 8.60 12.33
N TYR A 228 18.14 7.35 11.85
CA TYR A 228 17.85 7.04 10.46
C TYR A 228 16.40 7.39 10.07
N GLY A 229 15.42 7.08 10.92
CA GLY A 229 14.04 7.49 10.71
C GLY A 229 13.91 9.02 10.55
N LEU A 230 14.62 9.79 11.38
CA LEU A 230 14.63 11.24 11.31
C LEU A 230 15.25 11.76 10.00
N THR A 231 16.31 11.12 9.48
CA THR A 231 16.91 11.52 8.21
C THR A 231 15.96 11.33 7.04
N LEU A 232 15.11 10.30 7.06
CA LEU A 232 14.10 10.06 6.01
C LEU A 232 13.05 11.17 5.94
N VAL A 233 12.66 11.74 7.09
CA VAL A 233 11.66 12.83 7.16
C VAL A 233 12.28 14.18 6.81
N THR A 234 13.51 14.44 7.25
CA THR A 234 14.16 15.75 7.14
C THR A 234 14.86 15.98 5.80
N ALA A 235 15.28 14.94 5.09
CA ALA A 235 15.86 15.04 3.75
C ALA A 235 14.83 15.20 2.61
N GLY A 236 13.53 15.17 2.92
CA GLY A 236 12.41 15.20 1.95
C GLY A 236 11.66 16.53 1.78
N GLY A 237 12.17 17.66 2.30
CA GLY A 237 11.63 18.99 1.97
C GLY A 237 11.83 19.33 0.48
N PRO A 238 11.07 20.29 -0.11
CA PRO A 238 11.16 20.60 -1.54
C PRO A 238 12.63 20.84 -1.91
N ALA A 239 13.15 19.97 -2.78
CA ALA A 239 14.53 20.03 -3.21
C ALA A 239 14.81 21.44 -3.76
N PRO A 240 15.89 22.13 -3.33
CA PRO A 240 16.45 23.12 -4.22
C PRO A 240 16.79 22.38 -5.52
N THR A 241 16.25 22.89 -6.63
CA THR A 241 16.66 22.58 -7.99
C THR A 241 18.15 22.22 -8.01
N PRO A 242 18.59 21.11 -8.64
CA PRO A 242 19.99 20.75 -8.66
C PRO A 242 20.75 21.81 -9.46
N THR A 243 21.19 22.87 -8.78
CA THR A 243 22.23 23.75 -9.28
C THR A 243 23.51 22.96 -9.15
N SER A 244 23.83 22.25 -10.24
CA SER A 244 25.14 21.68 -10.50
C SER A 244 26.18 22.80 -10.49
N THR A 245 26.70 23.14 -9.31
CA THR A 245 27.92 23.94 -9.19
C THR A 245 28.75 23.42 -8.04
N GLY A 246 29.59 22.45 -8.34
CA GLY A 246 30.63 21.96 -7.45
C GLY A 246 31.20 20.69 -8.04
N ASN A 247 32.45 20.75 -8.52
CA ASN A 247 33.20 19.55 -8.87
C ASN A 247 33.04 18.50 -7.76
N PRO A 248 32.96 17.20 -8.11
CA PRO A 248 32.90 16.15 -7.10
C PRO A 248 34.07 16.36 -6.12
N PRO A 249 33.84 16.32 -4.80
CA PRO A 249 34.97 16.32 -3.88
C PRO A 249 35.86 15.15 -4.27
N SER A 250 37.13 15.42 -4.52
CA SER A 250 38.17 14.42 -4.82
C SER A 250 38.47 13.48 -3.64
N GLY A 251 37.50 13.31 -2.72
CA GLY A 251 37.56 12.40 -1.60
C GLY A 251 37.19 11.02 -2.07
N THR A 252 38.16 10.11 -2.08
CA THR A 252 37.96 8.69 -2.35
C THR A 252 37.25 7.98 -1.21
N THR A 253 36.78 8.64 -0.15
CA THR A 253 36.20 8.00 1.05
C THR A 253 34.71 8.33 1.15
N TRP A 254 33.89 7.31 1.43
CA TRP A 254 32.44 7.47 1.58
C TRP A 254 32.09 8.42 2.74
N GLN A 255 31.12 9.30 2.52
CA GLN A 255 30.60 10.23 3.52
C GLN A 255 29.07 10.30 3.47
N ALA A 256 28.43 10.25 4.65
CA ALA A 256 27.01 10.50 4.78
C ALA A 256 26.66 11.95 4.36
N GLY A 257 25.48 12.13 3.79
CA GLY A 257 25.00 13.41 3.24
C GLY A 257 25.56 13.78 1.87
N THR A 258 26.44 12.97 1.28
CA THR A 258 27.08 13.27 -0.02
C THR A 258 26.29 12.69 -1.19
N GLY A 259 26.04 13.51 -2.21
CA GLY A 259 25.46 13.06 -3.48
C GLY A 259 26.47 12.28 -4.33
N TYR A 260 26.17 11.02 -4.63
CA TYR A 260 26.97 10.18 -5.51
C TYR A 260 26.23 9.89 -6.80
N ALA A 261 26.86 10.21 -7.93
CA ALA A 261 26.38 9.81 -9.24
C ALA A 261 26.63 8.31 -9.47
N ALA A 262 25.80 7.66 -10.30
CA ALA A 262 26.06 6.29 -10.74
C ALA A 262 27.43 6.22 -11.44
N GLY A 263 28.24 5.22 -11.07
CA GLY A 263 29.61 5.06 -11.52
C GLY A 263 30.67 5.73 -10.63
N ALA A 264 30.30 6.60 -9.68
CA ALA A 264 31.25 7.18 -8.73
C ALA A 264 31.91 6.09 -7.87
N THR A 265 33.21 6.19 -7.60
CA THR A 265 33.93 5.22 -6.76
C THR A 265 34.34 5.86 -5.44
N VAL A 266 34.07 5.17 -4.34
CA VAL A 266 34.39 5.56 -2.97
C VAL A 266 35.06 4.42 -2.23
N THR A 267 35.62 4.69 -1.07
CA THR A 267 36.33 3.76 -0.20
C THR A 267 35.64 3.82 1.16
N TYR A 268 35.28 2.66 1.69
CA TYR A 268 34.69 2.53 3.01
C TYR A 268 35.37 1.36 3.73
N ALA A 269 35.84 1.59 4.96
CA ALA A 269 36.60 0.61 5.74
C ALA A 269 37.77 -0.04 4.97
N GLY A 270 38.45 0.74 4.12
CA GLY A 270 39.60 0.27 3.32
C GLY A 270 39.24 -0.53 2.07
N VAL A 271 37.95 -0.65 1.72
CA VAL A 271 37.46 -1.36 0.53
C VAL A 271 36.84 -0.36 -0.44
N SER A 272 37.11 -0.52 -1.74
CA SER A 272 36.55 0.32 -2.79
C SER A 272 35.19 -0.17 -3.26
N TYR A 273 34.29 0.77 -3.51
CA TYR A 273 32.93 0.54 -3.96
C TYR A 273 32.55 1.53 -5.05
N ARG A 274 31.87 1.03 -6.09
CA ARG A 274 31.27 1.79 -7.16
C ARG A 274 29.79 1.97 -6.90
N CYS A 275 29.33 3.21 -7.00
CA CYS A 275 27.93 3.57 -6.95
C CYS A 275 27.19 2.99 -8.17
N LEU A 276 26.11 2.26 -7.94
CA LEU A 276 25.28 1.64 -8.99
C LEU A 276 24.16 2.56 -9.47
N GLN A 277 23.58 3.34 -8.55
CA GLN A 277 22.45 4.22 -8.80
C GLN A 277 22.70 5.59 -8.17
N GLY A 278 22.38 6.67 -8.88
CA GLY A 278 22.58 8.03 -8.36
C GLY A 278 21.72 8.28 -7.11
N HIS A 279 22.35 8.68 -6.00
CA HIS A 279 21.66 8.91 -4.73
C HIS A 279 22.44 9.84 -3.82
N THR A 280 21.79 10.40 -2.80
CA THR A 280 22.46 11.06 -1.67
C THR A 280 22.69 10.03 -0.58
N ALA A 281 23.95 9.77 -0.22
CA ALA A 281 24.29 8.81 0.83
C ALA A 281 23.70 9.27 2.17
N GLN A 282 23.17 8.32 2.94
CA GLN A 282 22.61 8.56 4.27
C GLN A 282 23.35 7.70 5.30
N PRO A 283 23.37 8.07 6.60
CA PRO A 283 23.82 7.15 7.64
C PRO A 283 23.09 5.81 7.53
N GLY A 284 23.75 4.66 7.67
CA GLY A 284 23.14 3.35 7.41
C GLY A 284 23.16 2.91 5.94
N TRP A 285 23.52 3.79 5.00
CA TRP A 285 23.77 3.46 3.59
C TRP A 285 25.25 3.31 3.29
N GLU A 286 26.03 2.84 4.26
CA GLU A 286 27.42 2.51 4.02
C GLU A 286 27.52 1.42 2.95
N PRO A 287 28.52 1.46 2.07
CA PRO A 287 28.60 0.56 0.92
C PRO A 287 28.39 -0.96 1.19
N PRO A 288 28.87 -1.55 2.31
CA PRO A 288 28.59 -2.96 2.61
C PRO A 288 27.12 -3.25 2.98
N ASN A 289 26.37 -2.25 3.46
CA ASN A 289 25.01 -2.42 3.99
C ASN A 289 23.93 -2.34 2.90
N VAL A 290 24.26 -1.75 1.75
CA VAL A 290 23.31 -1.42 0.69
C VAL A 290 23.82 -1.85 -0.70
N PRO A 291 23.92 -3.16 -0.97
CA PRO A 291 24.50 -3.71 -2.20
C PRO A 291 23.71 -3.35 -3.48
N ALA A 292 22.46 -2.92 -3.36
CA ALA A 292 21.69 -2.38 -4.49
C ALA A 292 22.21 -1.00 -4.96
N LEU A 293 22.82 -0.23 -4.05
CA LEU A 293 23.36 1.10 -4.34
C LEU A 293 24.88 1.07 -4.58
N TRP A 294 25.58 0.06 -4.08
CA TRP A 294 27.03 -0.03 -4.12
C TRP A 294 27.53 -1.42 -4.53
N GLN A 295 28.50 -1.44 -5.44
CA GLN A 295 29.20 -2.63 -5.88
C GLN A 295 30.65 -2.56 -5.43
N ARG A 296 31.14 -3.58 -4.72
CA ARG A 296 32.56 -3.68 -4.41
C ARG A 296 33.41 -3.81 -5.68
N VAL A 297 34.53 -3.10 -5.72
CA VAL A 297 35.53 -3.10 -6.82
C VAL A 297 36.83 -3.71 -6.34
#